data_AF-A0A1I1I5J4-F1
#
_entry.id   AF-A0A1I1I5J4-F1
#
_cell.length_a   1.000
_cell.length_b   1.000
_cell.length_c   1.000
_cell.angle_alpha   90.00
_cell.angle_beta   90.00
_cell.angle_gamma   90.00
#
_symmetry.space_group_name_H-M   'P 1'
#
loop_
_entity.id
_entity.type
_entity.pdbx_description
1 polymer ?
#
loop_
_entity_poly.entity_id
_entity_poly.type
_entity_poly.pdbx_seq_one_letter_code
_entity_poly.pdbx_strand_id
1 'polypeptide(L)'
;MEKTFLRSFFRSPWYIRLGLPLLAACLLFGIAQFTYEHRHIMSNQLRYSQLPLFNPHRTEFTCIQQVAVVPPIDPEANLWFEQGMALTSEDKYEEDKDYKTAAVLWTKAAQRKHWKAQNNLAGLYLHGKGVPLDPEKALQLTEEAMAWGVPQAWDNMGSYHMQGVGGLKPDATVAYAFWQKAADMGAPGAQTLLGAQLLASYDSPKDGFWANKKIGLQMLECALSQGQGAAARKLGLEYERQKTSEGKHRALAYYQEGVKFGDQDSADALEIAFESGPLDYAAPFVDHDRERRYQVFGKALRDNPDLRFPNLDKILPLPPAKLPYWDGDENHLLDSAGEARPVSVEPMSGSAK
;
A
#
# COMPACT_ATOMS: atom_id res chain seq x y z
N MET A 1 -95.70 -15.16 7.37
CA MET A 1 -94.26 -15.47 7.51
C MET A 1 -94.10 -16.93 7.13
N GLU A 2 -94.10 -17.21 5.82
CA GLU A 2 -92.93 -17.71 5.06
C GLU A 2 -92.37 -19.04 5.63
N LYS A 3 -92.78 -20.19 5.06
CA LYS A 3 -92.14 -20.92 3.92
C LYS A 3 -90.88 -21.69 4.37
N THR A 4 -90.96 -23.00 4.66
CA THR A 4 -90.84 -24.21 3.78
C THR A 4 -89.45 -24.85 3.66
N PHE A 5 -89.42 -26.17 3.92
CA PHE A 5 -88.73 -27.28 3.22
C PHE A 5 -87.20 -27.55 3.35
N LEU A 6 -86.91 -28.66 4.05
CA LEU A 6 -86.26 -29.92 3.61
C LEU A 6 -84.83 -29.99 3.00
N ARG A 7 -84.07 -30.91 3.64
CA ARG A 7 -83.23 -32.02 3.11
C ARG A 7 -81.78 -31.79 2.62
N SER A 8 -80.92 -32.53 3.33
CA SER A 8 -79.94 -33.56 2.87
C SER A 8 -78.59 -33.18 2.27
N PHE A 9 -77.56 -33.81 2.87
CA PHE A 9 -76.37 -34.46 2.28
C PHE A 9 -75.65 -33.76 1.11
N PHE A 10 -74.43 -33.31 1.37
CA PHE A 10 -73.34 -33.34 0.39
C PHE A 10 -72.01 -33.73 1.05
N ARG A 11 -71.45 -34.86 0.57
CA ARG A 11 -70.02 -35.20 0.63
C ARG A 11 -69.26 -34.27 -0.33
N SER A 12 -68.05 -33.86 0.03
CA SER A 12 -66.94 -33.61 -0.92
C SER A 12 -65.60 -33.35 -0.20
N PRO A 13 -64.44 -33.38 -0.88
CA PRO A 13 -63.39 -34.36 -0.59
C PRO A 13 -62.05 -33.72 -0.19
N TRP A 14 -61.10 -34.61 0.11
CA TRP A 14 -59.67 -34.33 0.25
C TRP A 14 -59.08 -33.75 -1.05
N TYR A 15 -57.86 -33.21 -0.97
CA TYR A 15 -57.07 -32.51 -2.00
C TYR A 15 -57.28 -31.00 -2.08
N ILE A 16 -56.50 -30.25 -1.31
CA ILE A 16 -55.69 -29.05 -1.69
C ILE A 16 -54.87 -28.71 -0.43
N ARG A 17 -53.76 -29.42 -0.23
CA ARG A 17 -52.69 -29.04 0.71
C ARG A 17 -51.39 -29.59 0.18
N LEU A 18 -50.82 -28.95 -0.85
CA LEU A 18 -49.43 -29.17 -1.30
C LEU A 18 -48.93 -28.10 -2.30
N GLY A 19 -49.59 -26.94 -2.41
CA GLY A 19 -49.27 -25.93 -3.43
C GLY A 19 -48.43 -24.72 -2.95
N LEU A 20 -48.28 -24.50 -1.64
CA LEU A 20 -47.61 -23.29 -1.12
C LEU A 20 -46.08 -23.37 -0.88
N PRO A 21 -45.42 -24.52 -0.63
CA PRO A 21 -43.98 -24.50 -0.34
C PRO A 21 -43.09 -24.44 -1.59
N LEU A 22 -43.59 -24.82 -2.76
CA LEU A 22 -42.81 -24.81 -4.02
C LEU A 22 -42.67 -23.41 -4.63
N LEU A 23 -43.68 -22.54 -4.48
CA LEU A 23 -43.62 -21.16 -4.98
C LEU A 23 -42.66 -20.28 -4.15
N ALA A 24 -42.60 -20.49 -2.83
CA ALA A 24 -41.67 -19.76 -1.95
C ALA A 24 -40.20 -20.16 -2.18
N ALA A 25 -39.93 -21.44 -2.47
CA ALA A 25 -38.57 -21.92 -2.77
C ALA A 25 -38.06 -21.38 -4.11
N CYS A 26 -38.92 -21.32 -5.16
CA CYS A 26 -38.54 -20.74 -6.44
C CYS A 26 -38.33 -19.22 -6.40
N LEU A 27 -39.07 -18.49 -5.55
CA LEU A 27 -38.86 -17.05 -5.32
C LEU A 27 -37.55 -16.76 -4.59
N LEU A 28 -37.18 -17.57 -3.58
CA LEU A 28 -35.91 -17.42 -2.86
C LEU A 28 -34.70 -17.83 -3.71
N PHE A 29 -34.82 -18.88 -4.53
CA PHE A 29 -33.77 -19.25 -5.51
C PHE A 29 -33.65 -18.20 -6.63
N GLY A 30 -34.78 -17.65 -7.10
CA GLY A 30 -34.81 -16.57 -8.08
C GLY A 30 -34.16 -15.28 -7.56
N ILE A 31 -34.41 -14.89 -6.31
CA ILE A 31 -33.76 -13.72 -5.69
C ILE A 31 -32.27 -13.99 -5.42
N ALA A 32 -31.89 -15.22 -5.04
CA ALA A 32 -30.49 -15.60 -4.85
C ALA A 32 -29.69 -15.63 -6.17
N GLN A 33 -30.24 -16.17 -7.25
CA GLN A 33 -29.62 -16.11 -8.59
C GLN A 33 -29.63 -14.70 -9.16
N PHE A 34 -30.70 -13.92 -8.93
CA PHE A 34 -30.77 -12.52 -9.37
C PHE A 34 -29.79 -11.62 -8.62
N THR A 35 -29.51 -11.86 -7.33
CA THR A 35 -28.48 -11.12 -6.56
C THR A 35 -27.04 -11.61 -6.80
N TYR A 36 -26.88 -12.84 -7.30
CA TYR A 36 -25.58 -13.38 -7.76
C TYR A 36 -25.24 -12.86 -9.17
N GLU A 37 -26.18 -12.93 -10.11
CA GLU A 37 -26.00 -12.39 -11.46
C GLU A 37 -25.96 -10.85 -11.49
N HIS A 38 -26.72 -10.13 -10.66
CA HIS A 38 -26.56 -8.66 -10.60
C HIS A 38 -25.22 -8.22 -10.00
N ARG A 39 -24.60 -9.01 -9.12
CA ARG A 39 -23.23 -8.74 -8.66
C ARG A 39 -22.19 -9.01 -9.75
N HIS A 40 -22.46 -9.95 -10.66
CA HIS A 40 -21.60 -10.22 -11.81
C HIS A 40 -21.84 -9.29 -13.01
N ILE A 41 -23.02 -8.69 -13.14
CA ILE A 41 -23.42 -7.95 -14.36
C ILE A 41 -23.52 -6.42 -14.14
N MET A 42 -23.51 -5.91 -12.90
CA MET A 42 -23.30 -4.46 -12.65
C MET A 42 -21.83 -4.04 -12.68
N SER A 43 -20.93 -4.96 -13.00
CA SER A 43 -19.50 -4.75 -13.13
C SER A 43 -19.14 -4.54 -14.60
N ASN A 44 -19.23 -3.29 -15.06
CA ASN A 44 -18.16 -2.83 -15.95
C ASN A 44 -16.90 -2.93 -15.08
N GLN A 45 -16.16 -4.05 -15.20
CA GLN A 45 -15.06 -4.40 -14.30
C GLN A 45 -14.16 -3.18 -14.11
N LEU A 46 -14.01 -2.69 -12.87
CA LEU A 46 -13.33 -1.42 -12.57
C LEU A 46 -11.90 -1.42 -13.13
N ARG A 47 -11.30 -2.61 -13.30
CA ARG A 47 -10.03 -2.79 -14.01
C ARG A 47 -10.03 -2.23 -15.44
N TYR A 48 -11.16 -2.12 -16.13
CA TYR A 48 -11.28 -1.57 -17.50
C TYR A 48 -11.93 -0.18 -17.54
N SER A 49 -11.92 0.54 -16.41
CA SER A 49 -12.45 1.89 -16.32
C SER A 49 -11.84 2.80 -17.39
N GLN A 50 -12.69 3.53 -18.11
CA GLN A 50 -12.26 4.52 -19.09
C GLN A 50 -11.82 5.79 -18.35
N LEU A 51 -10.55 5.87 -18.01
CA LEU A 51 -9.95 7.01 -17.32
C LEU A 51 -9.48 8.08 -18.32
N PRO A 52 -9.46 9.36 -17.91
CA PRO A 52 -8.76 10.39 -18.67
C PRO A 52 -7.30 10.00 -18.88
N LEU A 53 -6.78 10.28 -20.07
CA LEU A 53 -5.37 10.04 -20.37
C LEU A 53 -4.47 10.79 -19.39
N PHE A 54 -3.30 10.21 -19.14
CA PHE A 54 -2.26 10.86 -18.36
C PHE A 54 -1.87 12.20 -18.98
N ASN A 55 -1.85 13.25 -18.15
CA ASN A 55 -1.47 14.60 -18.53
C ASN A 55 -0.14 14.97 -17.85
N PRO A 56 1.00 14.66 -18.48
CA PRO A 56 2.32 14.97 -17.90
C PRO A 56 2.58 16.47 -17.75
N HIS A 57 1.89 17.34 -18.50
CA HIS A 57 2.08 18.79 -18.49
C HIS A 57 0.97 19.55 -17.76
N ARG A 58 0.26 18.89 -16.84
CA ARG A 58 -0.68 19.57 -15.95
C ARG A 58 -0.01 20.73 -15.22
N THR A 59 -0.74 21.82 -15.04
CA THR A 59 -0.23 23.06 -14.43
C THR A 59 -0.36 23.06 -12.90
N GLU A 60 -1.24 22.21 -12.38
CA GLU A 60 -1.64 22.15 -10.98
C GLU A 60 -1.68 20.71 -10.47
N PHE A 61 -1.27 20.54 -9.21
CA PHE A 61 -1.42 19.32 -8.43
C PHE A 61 -1.83 19.71 -7.02
N THR A 62 -2.81 18.99 -6.46
CA THR A 62 -3.26 19.18 -5.08
C THR A 62 -2.76 18.00 -4.26
N CYS A 63 -1.97 18.27 -3.23
CA CYS A 63 -1.53 17.23 -2.31
C CYS A 63 -2.72 16.71 -1.51
N ILE A 64 -3.06 15.45 -1.72
CA ILE A 64 -4.02 14.68 -0.92
C ILE A 64 -3.23 13.54 -0.28
N GLN A 65 -3.45 13.33 1.02
CA GLN A 65 -2.89 12.19 1.74
C GLN A 65 -3.90 11.05 1.76
N GLN A 66 -3.45 9.82 1.52
CA GLN A 66 -4.30 8.63 1.49
C GLN A 66 -5.08 8.45 2.79
N VAL A 67 -4.47 8.75 3.94
CA VAL A 67 -5.12 8.65 5.26
C VAL A 67 -6.33 9.58 5.41
N ALA A 68 -6.42 10.64 4.61
CA ALA A 68 -7.55 11.57 4.63
C ALA A 68 -8.77 11.08 3.83
N VAL A 69 -8.59 10.07 2.97
CA VAL A 69 -9.65 9.58 2.06
C VAL A 69 -10.11 8.16 2.35
N VAL A 70 -9.25 7.31 2.94
CA VAL A 70 -9.65 5.95 3.32
C VAL A 70 -10.53 5.98 4.58
N PRO A 71 -11.56 5.11 4.69
CA PRO A 71 -12.33 4.97 5.92
C PRO A 71 -11.43 4.59 7.10
N PRO A 72 -11.85 4.95 8.34
CA PRO A 72 -11.15 4.53 9.54
C PRO A 72 -10.96 3.02 9.59
N ILE A 73 -9.77 2.59 10.00
CA ILE A 73 -9.46 1.18 10.17
C ILE A 73 -10.16 0.67 11.44
N ASP A 74 -10.91 -0.42 11.29
CA ASP A 74 -11.51 -1.12 12.42
C ASP A 74 -10.42 -1.71 13.34
N PRO A 75 -10.44 -1.43 14.67
CA PRO A 75 -9.37 -1.86 15.57
C PRO A 75 -9.16 -3.38 15.66
N GLU A 76 -10.24 -4.16 15.57
CA GLU A 76 -10.15 -5.63 15.57
C GLU A 76 -9.52 -6.12 14.27
N ALA A 77 -9.92 -5.56 13.13
CA ALA A 77 -9.29 -5.82 11.84
C ALA A 77 -7.80 -5.44 11.83
N ASN A 78 -7.45 -4.32 12.47
CA ASN A 78 -6.05 -3.91 12.60
C ASN A 78 -5.25 -4.93 13.41
N LEU A 79 -5.80 -5.46 14.50
CA LEU A 79 -5.13 -6.51 15.27
C LEU A 79 -4.85 -7.76 14.42
N TRP A 80 -5.81 -8.23 13.62
CA TRP A 80 -5.55 -9.35 12.70
C TRP A 80 -4.51 -9.00 11.64
N PHE A 81 -4.53 -7.77 11.12
CA PHE A 81 -3.52 -7.30 10.19
C PHE A 81 -2.12 -7.36 10.79
N GLU A 82 -1.92 -6.77 11.98
CA GLU A 82 -0.63 -6.77 12.70
C GLU A 82 -0.16 -8.19 13.06
N GLN A 83 -1.08 -9.06 13.48
CA GLN A 83 -0.76 -10.48 13.70
C GLN A 83 -0.27 -11.16 12.42
N GLY A 84 -0.92 -10.88 11.28
CA GLY A 84 -0.47 -11.36 9.97
C GLY A 84 0.92 -10.81 9.60
N MET A 85 1.17 -9.52 9.83
CA MET A 85 2.49 -8.90 9.62
C MET A 85 3.57 -9.58 10.48
N ALA A 86 3.30 -9.85 11.75
CA ALA A 86 4.24 -10.53 12.63
C ALA A 86 4.59 -11.96 12.17
N LEU A 87 3.61 -12.68 11.59
CA LEU A 87 3.83 -14.02 11.04
C LEU A 87 4.67 -14.03 9.77
N THR A 88 4.69 -12.92 9.03
CA THR A 88 5.44 -12.77 7.77
C THR A 88 6.58 -11.75 7.87
N SER A 89 6.98 -11.37 9.08
CA SER A 89 8.03 -10.36 9.31
C SER A 89 9.32 -10.72 8.59
N GLU A 90 10.01 -9.72 8.03
CA GLU A 90 11.30 -9.90 7.38
C GLU A 90 12.42 -10.30 8.36
N ASP A 91 12.21 -10.13 9.68
CA ASP A 91 13.13 -10.67 10.70
C ASP A 91 13.11 -12.20 10.78
N LYS A 92 12.15 -12.86 10.11
CA LYS A 92 12.03 -14.32 10.06
C LYS A 92 12.65 -14.87 8.78
N TYR A 93 13.30 -16.02 8.90
CA TYR A 93 13.65 -16.84 7.74
C TYR A 93 12.39 -17.24 6.97
N GLU A 94 12.50 -17.38 5.64
CA GLU A 94 11.35 -17.64 4.76
C GLU A 94 10.60 -18.93 5.14
N GLU A 95 11.33 -19.96 5.59
CA GLU A 95 10.77 -21.22 6.09
C GLU A 95 9.95 -21.09 7.40
N ASP A 96 10.21 -20.05 8.19
CA ASP A 96 9.52 -19.75 9.45
C ASP A 96 8.32 -18.81 9.27
N LYS A 97 8.13 -18.26 8.06
CA LYS A 97 7.00 -17.38 7.73
C LYS A 97 5.73 -18.21 7.54
N ASP A 98 4.70 -17.94 8.33
CA ASP A 98 3.40 -18.62 8.21
C ASP A 98 2.42 -17.83 7.35
N TYR A 99 2.65 -17.88 6.03
CA TYR A 99 1.78 -17.23 5.04
C TYR A 99 0.34 -17.77 5.03
N LYS A 100 0.14 -19.03 5.43
CA LYS A 100 -1.20 -19.65 5.42
C LYS A 100 -2.06 -19.05 6.53
N THR A 101 -1.52 -18.92 7.73
CA THR A 101 -2.22 -18.26 8.84
C THR A 101 -2.36 -16.76 8.59
N ALA A 102 -1.34 -16.11 8.02
CA ALA A 102 -1.43 -14.70 7.60
C ALA A 102 -2.55 -14.46 6.59
N ALA A 103 -2.70 -15.33 5.57
CA ALA A 103 -3.79 -15.24 4.60
C ALA A 103 -5.19 -15.31 5.26
N VAL A 104 -5.36 -16.18 6.27
CA VAL A 104 -6.61 -16.28 7.04
C VAL A 104 -6.88 -14.98 7.82
N LEU A 105 -5.87 -14.45 8.51
CA LEU A 105 -5.99 -13.21 9.28
C LEU A 105 -6.28 -12.00 8.37
N TRP A 106 -5.54 -11.87 7.27
CA TRP A 106 -5.76 -10.80 6.30
C TRP A 106 -7.10 -10.91 5.57
N THR A 107 -7.61 -12.13 5.35
CA THR A 107 -8.99 -12.31 4.85
C THR A 107 -10.01 -11.76 5.84
N LYS A 108 -9.89 -12.07 7.13
CA LYS A 108 -10.79 -11.53 8.17
C LYS A 108 -10.71 -10.00 8.26
N ALA A 109 -9.50 -9.44 8.21
CA ALA A 109 -9.30 -8.00 8.22
C ALA A 109 -9.86 -7.33 6.96
N ALA A 110 -9.65 -7.90 5.78
CA ALA A 110 -10.18 -7.40 4.51
C ALA A 110 -11.72 -7.41 4.47
N GLN A 111 -12.37 -8.42 5.05
CA GLN A 111 -13.83 -8.46 5.22
C GLN A 111 -14.37 -7.29 6.05
N ARG A 112 -13.54 -6.70 6.92
CA ARG A 112 -13.83 -5.49 7.69
C ARG A 112 -13.24 -4.22 7.06
N LYS A 113 -13.00 -4.23 5.73
CA LYS A 113 -12.46 -3.12 4.92
C LYS A 113 -11.06 -2.63 5.34
N HIS A 114 -10.22 -3.52 5.86
CA HIS A 114 -8.83 -3.19 6.11
C HIS A 114 -8.01 -3.19 4.81
N TRP A 115 -7.81 -2.02 4.19
CA TRP A 115 -7.17 -1.93 2.87
C TRP A 115 -5.75 -2.51 2.81
N LYS A 116 -4.92 -2.33 3.86
CA LYS A 116 -3.56 -2.92 3.86
C LYS A 116 -3.59 -4.45 3.83
N ALA A 117 -4.45 -5.07 4.64
CA ALA A 117 -4.66 -6.51 4.63
C ALA A 117 -5.20 -7.00 3.27
N GLN A 118 -6.14 -6.28 2.68
CA GLN A 118 -6.67 -6.58 1.35
C GLN A 118 -5.59 -6.51 0.27
N ASN A 119 -4.71 -5.50 0.32
CA ASN A 119 -3.54 -5.37 -0.53
C ASN A 119 -2.56 -6.53 -0.35
N ASN A 120 -2.21 -6.87 0.90
CA ASN A 120 -1.29 -7.97 1.20
C ASN A 120 -1.86 -9.32 0.75
N LEU A 121 -3.16 -9.54 0.95
CA LEU A 121 -3.86 -10.73 0.48
C LEU A 121 -3.83 -10.85 -1.05
N ALA A 122 -4.04 -9.75 -1.78
CA ALA A 122 -3.89 -9.74 -3.23
C ALA A 122 -2.44 -10.12 -3.63
N GLY A 123 -1.44 -9.61 -2.92
CA GLY A 123 -0.04 -10.01 -3.09
C GLY A 123 0.21 -11.50 -2.87
N LEU A 124 -0.41 -12.12 -1.85
CA LEU A 124 -0.30 -13.56 -1.63
C LEU A 124 -0.86 -14.38 -2.80
N TYR A 125 -2.01 -13.97 -3.35
CA TYR A 125 -2.60 -14.62 -4.52
C TYR A 125 -1.76 -14.46 -5.79
N LEU A 126 -1.06 -13.33 -5.96
CA LEU A 126 -0.14 -13.13 -7.09
C LEU A 126 1.09 -14.03 -7.06
N HIS A 127 1.54 -14.42 -5.87
CA HIS A 127 2.77 -15.18 -5.70
C HIS A 127 2.53 -16.64 -5.25
N GLY A 128 1.28 -17.02 -4.97
CA GLY A 128 0.95 -18.34 -4.44
C GLY A 128 1.53 -18.62 -3.05
N LYS A 129 1.74 -17.58 -2.23
CA LYS A 129 2.32 -17.71 -0.88
C LYS A 129 1.20 -17.98 0.14
N GLY A 130 1.17 -19.18 0.73
CA GLY A 130 0.15 -19.58 1.71
C GLY A 130 -1.27 -19.79 1.14
N VAL A 131 -1.49 -19.46 -0.13
CA VAL A 131 -2.71 -19.64 -0.91
C VAL A 131 -2.36 -20.14 -2.31
N PRO A 132 -3.27 -20.79 -3.05
CA PRO A 132 -3.04 -21.11 -4.46
C PRO A 132 -2.78 -19.84 -5.30
N LEU A 133 -1.84 -19.92 -6.24
CA LEU A 133 -1.59 -18.86 -7.22
C LEU A 133 -2.88 -18.56 -8.00
N ASP A 134 -3.38 -17.34 -7.87
CA ASP A 134 -4.61 -16.89 -8.54
C ASP A 134 -4.57 -15.37 -8.81
N PRO A 135 -3.95 -14.96 -9.93
CA PRO A 135 -3.87 -13.54 -10.30
C PRO A 135 -5.23 -12.89 -10.54
N GLU A 136 -6.25 -13.64 -10.97
CA GLU A 136 -7.60 -13.11 -11.14
C GLU A 136 -8.22 -12.76 -9.78
N LYS A 137 -7.97 -13.58 -8.75
CA LYS A 137 -8.39 -13.25 -7.38
C LYS A 137 -7.73 -11.97 -6.86
N ALA A 138 -6.46 -11.73 -7.20
CA ALA A 138 -5.77 -10.49 -6.86
C ALA A 138 -6.39 -9.27 -7.58
N LEU A 139 -6.76 -9.41 -8.86
CA LEU A 139 -7.51 -8.37 -9.59
C LEU A 139 -8.85 -8.06 -8.90
N GLN A 140 -9.62 -9.09 -8.54
CA GLN A 140 -10.92 -8.92 -7.86
C GLN A 140 -10.78 -8.20 -6.51
N LEU A 141 -9.81 -8.61 -5.68
CA LEU A 141 -9.54 -7.95 -4.40
C LEU A 141 -9.16 -6.48 -4.61
N THR A 142 -8.44 -6.16 -5.67
CA THR A 142 -8.07 -4.78 -6.00
C THR A 142 -9.27 -3.97 -6.49
N GLU A 143 -10.12 -4.54 -7.35
CA GLU A 143 -11.36 -3.91 -7.81
C GLU A 143 -12.32 -3.63 -6.65
N GLU A 144 -12.46 -4.56 -5.70
CA GLU A 144 -13.23 -4.36 -4.48
C GLU A 144 -12.71 -3.14 -3.70
N ALA A 145 -11.40 -3.01 -3.52
CA ALA A 145 -10.77 -1.87 -2.85
C ALA A 145 -10.95 -0.55 -3.61
N MET A 146 -10.89 -0.58 -4.94
CA MET A 146 -11.20 0.58 -5.79
C MET A 146 -12.66 1.03 -5.61
N ALA A 147 -13.60 0.08 -5.53
CA ALA A 147 -15.03 0.36 -5.45
C ALA A 147 -15.42 1.13 -4.18
N TRP A 148 -14.67 0.97 -3.07
CA TRP A 148 -14.88 1.74 -1.85
C TRP A 148 -13.89 2.90 -1.67
N GLY A 149 -13.03 3.17 -2.66
CA GLY A 149 -12.27 4.41 -2.75
C GLY A 149 -10.83 4.36 -2.22
N VAL A 150 -10.20 3.19 -2.12
CA VAL A 150 -8.79 3.07 -1.70
C VAL A 150 -7.84 3.59 -2.80
N PRO A 151 -7.04 4.65 -2.57
CA PRO A 151 -6.11 5.15 -3.57
C PRO A 151 -5.04 4.11 -3.97
N GLN A 152 -4.48 3.38 -3.00
CA GLN A 152 -3.51 2.30 -3.24
C GLN A 152 -4.04 1.23 -4.22
N ALA A 153 -5.34 0.97 -4.27
CA ALA A 153 -5.90 0.00 -5.19
C ALA A 153 -5.87 0.48 -6.65
N TRP A 154 -6.02 1.79 -6.88
CA TRP A 154 -5.84 2.39 -8.20
C TRP A 154 -4.37 2.33 -8.64
N ASP A 155 -3.44 2.53 -7.70
CA ASP A 155 -1.99 2.39 -7.93
C ASP A 155 -1.61 0.96 -8.34
N ASN A 156 -2.12 -0.04 -7.61
CA ASN A 156 -1.94 -1.45 -7.94
C ASN A 156 -2.50 -1.79 -9.33
N MET A 157 -3.70 -1.29 -9.65
CA MET A 157 -4.30 -1.55 -10.95
C MET A 157 -3.49 -0.95 -12.10
N GLY A 158 -2.87 0.23 -11.90
CA GLY A 158 -1.88 0.78 -12.85
C GLY A 158 -0.70 -0.16 -13.06
N SER A 159 -0.15 -0.69 -11.98
CA SER A 159 0.93 -1.69 -12.03
C SER A 159 0.50 -2.99 -12.74
N TYR A 160 -0.73 -3.45 -12.52
CA TYR A 160 -1.29 -4.63 -13.16
C TYR A 160 -1.48 -4.47 -14.67
N HIS A 161 -1.93 -3.29 -15.13
CA HIS A 161 -1.97 -2.96 -16.55
C HIS A 161 -0.60 -2.84 -17.17
N MET A 162 0.40 -2.34 -16.43
CA MET A 162 1.77 -2.29 -16.95
C MET A 162 2.34 -3.71 -17.14
N GLN A 163 2.04 -4.63 -16.21
CA GLN A 163 2.62 -5.98 -16.18
C GLN A 163 1.78 -7.04 -16.92
N GLY A 164 0.52 -6.74 -17.25
CA GLY A 164 -0.40 -7.72 -17.82
C GLY A 164 -0.87 -8.80 -16.84
N VAL A 165 -1.07 -8.42 -15.57
CA VAL A 165 -1.49 -9.36 -14.51
C VAL A 165 -2.86 -9.96 -14.82
N GLY A 166 -3.04 -11.25 -14.54
CA GLY A 166 -4.34 -11.93 -14.67
C GLY A 166 -4.92 -11.94 -16.09
N GLY A 167 -4.06 -11.88 -17.11
CA GLY A 167 -4.49 -11.89 -18.52
C GLY A 167 -4.88 -10.51 -19.07
N LEU A 168 -4.66 -9.44 -18.31
CA LEU A 168 -4.70 -8.09 -18.84
C LEU A 168 -3.69 -7.95 -19.98
N LYS A 169 -4.06 -7.23 -21.04
CA LYS A 169 -3.12 -6.86 -22.08
C LYS A 169 -2.23 -5.74 -21.54
N PRO A 170 -0.89 -5.90 -21.51
CA PRO A 170 0.00 -4.83 -21.09
C PRO A 170 -0.22 -3.54 -21.89
N ASP A 171 -0.46 -2.44 -21.20
CA ASP A 171 -0.68 -1.13 -21.81
C ASP A 171 -0.19 0.00 -20.90
N ALA A 172 0.93 0.61 -21.28
CA ALA A 172 1.50 1.73 -20.54
C ALA A 172 0.57 2.95 -20.49
N THR A 173 -0.17 3.24 -21.57
CA THR A 173 -1.08 4.39 -21.62
C THR A 173 -2.19 4.24 -20.59
N VAL A 174 -2.74 3.02 -20.49
CA VAL A 174 -3.75 2.69 -19.46
C VAL A 174 -3.11 2.75 -18.07
N ALA A 175 -1.93 2.16 -17.87
CA ALA A 175 -1.23 2.18 -16.58
C ALA A 175 -1.01 3.61 -16.05
N TYR A 176 -0.53 4.53 -16.90
CA TYR A 176 -0.33 5.93 -16.52
C TYR A 176 -1.64 6.66 -16.18
N ALA A 177 -2.75 6.34 -16.85
CA ALA A 177 -4.05 6.91 -16.49
C ALA A 177 -4.51 6.44 -15.10
N PHE A 178 -4.29 5.16 -14.77
CA PHE A 178 -4.55 4.60 -13.43
C PHE A 178 -3.65 5.21 -12.36
N TRP A 179 -2.35 5.32 -12.61
CA TRP A 179 -1.43 5.97 -11.67
C TRP A 179 -1.74 7.46 -11.48
N GLN A 180 -2.14 8.19 -12.51
CA GLN A 180 -2.58 9.58 -12.36
C GLN A 180 -3.78 9.68 -11.43
N LYS A 181 -4.79 8.82 -11.67
CA LYS A 181 -5.98 8.76 -10.81
C LYS A 181 -5.61 8.42 -9.37
N ALA A 182 -4.69 7.47 -9.16
CA ALA A 182 -4.21 7.09 -7.84
C ALA A 182 -3.49 8.23 -7.13
N ALA A 183 -2.58 8.93 -7.83
CA ALA A 183 -1.84 10.06 -7.28
C ALA A 183 -2.75 11.24 -6.90
N ASP A 184 -3.76 11.53 -7.73
CA ASP A 184 -4.80 12.53 -7.47
C ASP A 184 -5.73 12.12 -6.31
N MET A 185 -5.84 10.82 -6.02
CA MET A 185 -6.56 10.32 -4.84
C MET A 185 -5.68 10.23 -3.59
N GLY A 186 -4.39 10.52 -3.71
CA GLY A 186 -3.46 10.54 -2.59
C GLY A 186 -2.60 9.29 -2.41
N ALA A 187 -2.60 8.35 -3.36
CA ALA A 187 -1.78 7.14 -3.28
C ALA A 187 -0.29 7.51 -3.29
N PRO A 188 0.44 7.24 -2.19
CA PRO A 188 1.81 7.75 -2.03
C PRO A 188 2.81 7.03 -2.97
N GLY A 189 2.57 5.77 -3.33
CA GLY A 189 3.34 5.05 -4.35
C GLY A 189 3.24 5.70 -5.72
N ALA A 190 2.02 5.94 -6.20
CA ALA A 190 1.78 6.62 -7.47
C ALA A 190 2.31 8.06 -7.50
N GLN A 191 2.18 8.82 -6.39
CA GLN A 191 2.79 10.15 -6.27
C GLN A 191 4.32 10.09 -6.39
N THR A 192 4.95 9.07 -5.79
CA THR A 192 6.40 8.86 -5.89
C THR A 192 6.82 8.51 -7.32
N LEU A 193 6.11 7.58 -7.95
CA LEU A 193 6.37 7.13 -9.32
C LEU A 193 6.26 8.28 -10.32
N LEU A 194 5.09 8.93 -10.39
CA LEU A 194 4.86 10.03 -11.31
C LEU A 194 5.75 11.23 -10.96
N GLY A 195 5.91 11.52 -9.67
CA GLY A 195 6.78 12.58 -9.19
C GLY A 195 8.18 12.46 -9.74
N ALA A 196 8.78 11.27 -9.67
CA ALA A 196 10.11 10.99 -10.21
C ALA A 196 10.17 11.08 -11.74
N GLN A 197 9.16 10.57 -12.45
CA GLN A 197 9.10 10.59 -13.91
C GLN A 197 8.93 12.00 -14.49
N LEU A 198 8.36 12.92 -13.72
CA LEU A 198 8.18 14.32 -14.09
C LEU A 198 9.42 15.20 -13.82
N LEU A 199 10.48 14.68 -13.19
CA LEU A 199 11.71 15.45 -12.92
C LEU A 199 12.65 15.58 -14.13
N ALA A 200 12.31 15.01 -15.29
CA ALA A 200 13.20 15.03 -16.45
C ALA A 200 13.37 16.46 -17.02
N SER A 201 14.43 16.66 -17.79
CA SER A 201 14.69 17.93 -18.49
C SER A 201 14.04 18.03 -19.88
N TYR A 202 13.57 16.90 -20.42
CA TYR A 202 12.84 16.80 -21.69
C TYR A 202 11.86 15.62 -21.64
N ASP A 203 10.98 15.54 -22.64
CA ASP A 203 10.00 14.46 -22.74
C ASP A 203 10.52 13.26 -23.53
N SER A 204 10.33 12.06 -22.99
CA SER A 204 10.40 10.81 -23.73
C SER A 204 9.25 9.91 -23.31
N PRO A 205 8.07 10.01 -23.95
CA PRO A 205 6.93 9.14 -23.65
C PRO A 205 7.25 7.65 -23.84
N LYS A 206 8.17 7.32 -24.76
CA LYS A 206 8.65 5.96 -24.99
C LYS A 206 9.40 5.41 -23.77
N ASP A 207 10.20 6.25 -23.13
CA ASP A 207 11.01 5.86 -21.98
C ASP A 207 10.31 6.16 -20.63
N GLY A 208 9.11 6.75 -20.67
CA GLY A 208 8.24 6.94 -19.51
C GLY A 208 8.64 8.10 -18.61
N PHE A 209 9.16 9.20 -19.16
CA PHE A 209 9.47 10.42 -18.39
C PHE A 209 9.15 11.69 -19.17
N TRP A 210 8.91 12.78 -18.42
CA TRP A 210 8.46 14.06 -18.94
C TRP A 210 9.05 15.24 -18.16
N ALA A 211 9.14 16.39 -18.82
CA ALA A 211 9.62 17.64 -18.25
C ALA A 211 8.49 18.41 -17.57
N ASN A 212 8.22 18.07 -16.30
CA ASN A 212 7.34 18.85 -15.44
C ASN A 212 7.83 18.88 -13.99
N LYS A 213 9.08 19.37 -13.84
CA LYS A 213 9.78 19.40 -12.55
C LYS A 213 8.97 20.04 -11.43
N LYS A 214 8.21 21.10 -11.71
CA LYS A 214 7.35 21.77 -10.71
C LYS A 214 6.36 20.79 -10.10
N ILE A 215 5.58 20.09 -10.93
CA ILE A 215 4.59 19.11 -10.44
C ILE A 215 5.29 17.89 -9.85
N GLY A 216 6.40 17.45 -10.47
CA GLY A 216 7.19 16.32 -9.97
C GLY A 216 7.65 16.51 -8.52
N LEU A 217 8.22 17.68 -8.21
CA LEU A 217 8.63 18.05 -6.85
C LEU A 217 7.44 18.09 -5.87
N GLN A 218 6.30 18.68 -6.27
CA GLN A 218 5.11 18.73 -5.42
C GLN A 218 4.55 17.34 -5.10
N MET A 219 4.56 16.42 -6.08
CA MET A 219 4.12 15.03 -5.87
C MET A 219 5.06 14.29 -4.92
N LEU A 220 6.38 14.46 -5.09
CA LEU A 220 7.38 13.84 -4.21
C LEU A 220 7.31 14.39 -2.78
N GLU A 221 7.15 15.70 -2.60
CA GLU A 221 6.98 16.32 -1.27
C GLU A 221 5.69 15.81 -0.59
N CYS A 222 4.61 15.65 -1.35
CA CYS A 222 3.37 15.07 -0.84
C CYS A 222 3.57 13.60 -0.43
N ALA A 223 4.23 12.78 -1.23
CA ALA A 223 4.52 11.39 -0.91
C ALA A 223 5.44 11.25 0.32
N LEU A 224 6.45 12.12 0.43
CA LEU A 224 7.33 12.18 1.59
C LEU A 224 6.56 12.51 2.87
N SER A 225 5.60 13.45 2.82
CA SER A 225 4.76 13.78 3.97
C SER A 225 3.89 12.60 4.46
N GLN A 226 3.75 11.55 3.64
CA GLN A 226 3.07 10.30 3.95
C GLN A 226 4.03 9.16 4.35
N GLY A 227 5.32 9.46 4.53
CA GLY A 227 6.34 8.51 4.94
C GLY A 227 6.91 7.63 3.82
N GLN A 228 6.93 8.12 2.58
CA GLN A 228 7.62 7.42 1.48
C GLN A 228 9.11 7.78 1.45
N GLY A 229 9.96 6.91 2.01
CA GLY A 229 11.41 7.13 2.01
C GLY A 229 12.01 7.25 0.60
N ALA A 230 11.50 6.47 -0.36
CA ALA A 230 11.92 6.56 -1.76
C ALA A 230 11.64 7.94 -2.38
N ALA A 231 10.57 8.63 -1.97
CA ALA A 231 10.32 10.00 -2.42
C ALA A 231 11.36 10.98 -1.86
N ALA A 232 11.74 10.81 -0.60
CA ALA A 232 12.83 11.57 0.03
C ALA A 232 14.13 11.42 -0.76
N ARG A 233 14.50 10.18 -1.12
CA ARG A 233 15.68 9.94 -1.95
C ARG A 233 15.64 10.64 -3.30
N LYS A 234 14.51 10.59 -4.01
CA LYS A 234 14.37 11.27 -5.32
C LYS A 234 14.52 12.78 -5.17
N LEU A 235 13.98 13.36 -4.09
CA LEU A 235 14.20 14.77 -3.74
C LEU A 235 15.68 15.04 -3.44
N GLY A 236 16.34 14.18 -2.65
CA GLY A 236 17.76 14.31 -2.33
C GLY A 236 18.64 14.35 -3.58
N LEU A 237 18.47 13.37 -4.47
CA LEU A 237 19.18 13.31 -5.76
C LEU A 237 18.94 14.55 -6.62
N GLU A 238 17.72 15.09 -6.62
CA GLU A 238 17.38 16.25 -7.43
C GLU A 238 18.03 17.54 -6.91
N TYR A 239 18.14 17.72 -5.59
CA TYR A 239 18.84 18.86 -5.01
C TYR A 239 20.37 18.72 -5.07
N GLU A 240 20.89 17.49 -5.00
CA GLU A 240 22.32 17.21 -5.17
C GLU A 240 22.81 17.57 -6.59
N ARG A 241 22.02 17.21 -7.62
CA ARG A 241 22.31 17.53 -9.04
C ARG A 241 22.45 19.03 -9.33
N GLN A 242 21.84 19.90 -8.52
CA GLN A 242 21.95 21.34 -8.69
C GLN A 242 23.36 21.86 -8.40
N LYS A 243 24.16 21.09 -7.63
CA LYS A 243 25.54 21.44 -7.24
C LYS A 243 25.67 22.81 -6.57
N THR A 244 24.59 23.32 -5.98
CA THR A 244 24.59 24.55 -5.16
C THR A 244 24.83 24.20 -3.70
N SER A 245 25.38 25.13 -2.92
CA SER A 245 25.57 24.92 -1.48
C SER A 245 24.23 24.65 -0.78
N GLU A 246 23.18 25.41 -1.11
CA GLU A 246 21.82 25.17 -0.60
C GLU A 246 21.28 23.79 -1.00
N GLY A 247 21.44 23.41 -2.28
CA GLY A 247 21.00 22.12 -2.79
C GLY A 247 21.65 20.96 -2.05
N LYS A 248 22.96 21.04 -1.77
CA LYS A 248 23.68 20.04 -0.99
C LYS A 248 23.11 19.90 0.44
N HIS A 249 22.84 21.00 1.13
CA HIS A 249 22.22 20.95 2.47
C HIS A 249 20.81 20.34 2.43
N ARG A 250 20.00 20.71 1.43
CA ARG A 250 18.65 20.13 1.25
C ARG A 250 18.73 18.64 0.91
N ALA A 251 19.72 18.22 0.12
CA ALA A 251 19.91 16.82 -0.22
C ALA A 251 20.19 15.96 1.02
N LEU A 252 21.12 16.39 1.90
CA LEU A 252 21.38 15.71 3.17
C LEU A 252 20.10 15.58 4.01
N ALA A 253 19.32 16.67 4.13
CA ALA A 253 18.07 16.66 4.88
C ALA A 253 17.06 15.66 4.31
N TYR A 254 16.92 15.60 2.98
CA TYR A 254 16.01 14.66 2.35
C TYR A 254 16.46 13.20 2.48
N TYR A 255 17.75 12.91 2.32
CA TYR A 255 18.24 11.55 2.58
C TYR A 255 18.03 11.16 4.04
N GLN A 256 18.23 12.08 4.99
CA GLN A 256 17.97 11.82 6.41
C GLN A 256 16.51 11.43 6.65
N GLU A 257 15.54 12.14 6.06
CA GLU A 257 14.13 11.74 6.09
C GLU A 257 13.90 10.38 5.42
N GLY A 258 14.60 10.10 4.32
CA GLY A 258 14.58 8.80 3.65
C GLY A 258 14.94 7.66 4.58
N VAL A 259 16.02 7.80 5.36
CA VAL A 259 16.43 6.81 6.37
C VAL A 259 15.37 6.64 7.45
N LYS A 260 14.79 7.74 7.98
CA LYS A 260 13.70 7.66 8.98
C LYS A 260 12.52 6.83 8.48
N PHE A 261 12.21 6.95 7.19
CA PHE A 261 11.11 6.23 6.52
C PHE A 261 11.53 4.91 5.86
N GLY A 262 12.72 4.42 6.15
CA GLY A 262 13.17 3.07 5.78
C GLY A 262 13.71 2.90 4.35
N ASP A 263 14.18 3.98 3.71
CA ASP A 263 14.84 3.88 2.39
C ASP A 263 16.34 3.62 2.55
N GLN A 264 16.73 2.37 2.29
CA GLN A 264 18.13 1.90 2.31
C GLN A 264 19.03 2.77 1.44
N ASP A 265 18.61 3.04 0.20
CA ASP A 265 19.40 3.83 -0.76
C ASP A 265 19.71 5.25 -0.23
N SER A 266 18.87 5.82 0.64
CA SER A 266 19.14 7.11 1.31
C SER A 266 20.21 6.98 2.39
N ALA A 267 20.24 5.86 3.11
CA ALA A 267 21.31 5.57 4.06
C ALA A 267 22.64 5.38 3.32
N ASP A 268 22.64 4.60 2.24
CA ASP A 268 23.80 4.38 1.38
C ASP A 268 24.29 5.71 0.75
N ALA A 269 23.38 6.60 0.34
CA ALA A 269 23.74 7.93 -0.17
C ALA A 269 24.43 8.80 0.89
N LEU A 270 23.99 8.74 2.15
CA LEU A 270 24.62 9.46 3.26
C LEU A 270 25.96 8.83 3.65
N GLU A 271 26.07 7.50 3.67
CA GLU A 271 27.34 6.78 3.84
C GLU A 271 28.39 7.27 2.85
N ILE A 272 28.09 7.20 1.55
CA ILE A 272 28.99 7.63 0.47
C ILE A 272 29.31 9.12 0.60
N ALA A 273 28.31 9.96 0.90
CA ALA A 273 28.53 11.39 1.03
C ALA A 273 29.53 11.72 2.14
N PHE A 274 29.41 11.08 3.32
CA PHE A 274 30.32 11.32 4.44
C PHE A 274 31.66 10.62 4.30
N GLU A 275 31.76 9.53 3.54
CA GLU A 275 33.03 8.90 3.14
C GLU A 275 33.85 9.82 2.23
N SER A 276 33.21 10.34 1.17
CA SER A 276 33.90 11.05 0.07
C SER A 276 34.01 12.56 0.28
N GLY A 277 33.13 13.16 1.09
CA GLY A 277 33.11 14.60 1.37
C GLY A 277 32.66 15.47 0.17
N PRO A 278 33.10 16.74 0.11
CA PRO A 278 32.41 17.78 -0.66
C PRO A 278 32.68 17.80 -2.16
N LEU A 279 33.66 17.04 -2.67
CA LEU A 279 34.11 17.14 -4.06
C LEU A 279 32.98 16.83 -5.05
N ASP A 280 32.22 15.77 -4.80
CA ASP A 280 31.09 15.38 -5.67
C ASP A 280 29.75 15.19 -4.92
N TYR A 281 29.75 15.19 -3.59
CA TYR A 281 28.58 14.81 -2.79
C TYR A 281 28.01 15.94 -1.93
N ALA A 282 26.87 15.63 -1.29
CA ALA A 282 26.11 16.56 -0.46
C ALA A 282 26.79 16.91 0.87
N ALA A 283 27.70 16.07 1.39
CA ALA A 283 28.38 16.31 2.66
C ALA A 283 29.40 17.47 2.58
N PRO A 284 29.47 18.34 3.59
CA PRO A 284 30.40 19.48 3.59
C PRO A 284 31.87 19.10 3.84
N PHE A 285 32.13 17.93 4.44
CA PHE A 285 33.45 17.41 4.79
C PHE A 285 33.38 15.88 4.95
N VAL A 286 34.54 15.23 4.94
CA VAL A 286 34.67 13.80 5.26
C VAL A 286 34.40 13.59 6.74
N ASP A 287 33.55 12.62 7.08
CA ASP A 287 33.12 12.29 8.43
C ASP A 287 32.92 10.79 8.61
N HIS A 288 34.01 10.09 8.93
CA HIS A 288 34.01 8.63 9.09
C HIS A 288 33.15 8.13 10.27
N ASP A 289 32.82 8.99 11.25
CA ASP A 289 31.93 8.60 12.33
C ASP A 289 30.46 8.58 11.87
N ARG A 290 30.05 9.55 11.03
CA ARG A 290 28.72 9.55 10.40
C ARG A 290 28.59 8.45 9.37
N GLU A 291 29.58 8.31 8.50
CA GLU A 291 29.67 7.23 7.51
C GLU A 291 29.38 5.87 8.15
N ARG A 292 30.18 5.47 9.17
CA ARG A 292 30.00 4.19 9.85
C ARG A 292 28.61 4.01 10.44
N ARG A 293 28.02 5.07 11.01
CA ARG A 293 26.67 4.98 11.57
C ARG A 293 25.61 4.81 10.48
N TYR A 294 25.71 5.52 9.35
CA TYR A 294 24.79 5.31 8.22
C TYR A 294 24.94 3.94 7.59
N GLN A 295 26.15 3.38 7.55
CA GLN A 295 26.38 2.00 7.10
C GLN A 295 25.58 0.98 7.94
N VAL A 296 25.50 1.17 9.26
CA VAL A 296 24.67 0.33 10.15
C VAL A 296 23.19 0.41 9.76
N PHE A 297 22.67 1.62 9.53
CA PHE A 297 21.28 1.81 9.09
C PHE A 297 21.03 1.22 7.70
N GLY A 298 21.95 1.41 6.75
CA GLY A 298 21.84 0.83 5.40
C GLY A 298 21.81 -0.69 5.42
N LYS A 299 22.69 -1.33 6.21
CA LYS A 299 22.66 -2.78 6.43
C LYS A 299 21.34 -3.24 7.04
N ALA A 300 20.88 -2.60 8.12
CA ALA A 300 19.63 -2.98 8.77
C ALA A 300 18.42 -2.84 7.84
N LEU A 301 18.36 -1.78 7.02
CA LEU A 301 17.27 -1.57 6.06
C LEU A 301 17.31 -2.51 4.86
N ARG A 302 18.50 -2.97 4.48
CA ARG A 302 18.67 -4.01 3.47
C ARG A 302 18.10 -5.34 3.94
N ASP A 303 18.34 -5.67 5.21
CA ASP A 303 17.85 -6.91 5.83
C ASP A 303 16.34 -6.83 6.12
N ASN A 304 15.87 -5.68 6.61
CA ASN A 304 14.46 -5.44 6.91
C ASN A 304 14.02 -4.02 6.47
N PRO A 305 13.37 -3.89 5.29
CA PRO A 305 12.90 -2.60 4.78
C PRO A 305 11.66 -2.05 5.53
N ASP A 306 11.06 -2.81 6.45
CA ASP A 306 9.96 -2.35 7.29
C ASP A 306 10.44 -1.54 8.52
N LEU A 307 11.74 -1.53 8.81
CA LEU A 307 12.29 -0.73 9.91
C LEU A 307 12.07 0.77 9.68
N ARG A 308 11.77 1.48 10.77
CA ARG A 308 11.58 2.94 10.80
C ARG A 308 12.39 3.53 11.94
N PHE A 309 12.96 4.71 11.71
CA PHE A 309 13.87 5.36 12.66
C PHE A 309 13.43 6.79 13.01
N PRO A 310 12.26 6.98 13.65
CA PRO A 310 11.75 8.33 13.93
C PRO A 310 12.62 9.14 14.90
N ASN A 311 13.52 8.49 15.65
CA ASN A 311 14.45 9.16 16.56
C ASN A 311 15.85 9.39 15.95
N LEU A 312 16.04 9.14 14.64
CA LEU A 312 17.34 9.22 13.96
C LEU A 312 18.09 10.54 14.23
N ASP A 313 17.42 11.69 14.19
CA ASP A 313 18.08 13.00 14.41
C ASP A 313 18.67 13.16 15.80
N LYS A 314 18.15 12.44 16.80
CA LYS A 314 18.66 12.51 18.18
C LYS A 314 19.96 11.72 18.32
N ILE A 315 20.15 10.68 17.52
CA ILE A 315 21.27 9.73 17.63
C ILE A 315 22.32 9.91 16.52
N LEU A 316 21.91 10.47 15.38
CA LEU A 316 22.72 10.75 14.21
C LEU A 316 22.25 12.07 13.55
N PRO A 317 22.47 13.23 14.21
CA PRO A 317 22.13 14.52 13.64
C PRO A 317 23.05 14.87 12.46
N LEU A 318 22.50 15.55 11.46
CA LEU A 318 23.31 16.13 10.37
C LEU A 318 24.24 17.25 10.89
N PRO A 319 25.35 17.54 10.18
CA PRO A 319 26.17 18.71 10.48
C PRO A 319 25.35 20.02 10.48
N PRO A 320 25.72 21.01 11.29
CA PRO A 320 26.96 21.12 12.08
C PRO A 320 26.87 20.51 13.49
N ALA A 321 25.79 19.80 13.84
CA ALA A 321 25.64 19.23 15.18
C ALA A 321 26.77 18.25 15.52
N LYS A 322 27.18 18.19 16.78
CA LYS A 322 28.13 17.15 17.24
C LYS A 322 27.39 15.83 17.41
N LEU A 323 28.06 14.72 17.08
CA LEU A 323 27.49 13.41 17.29
C LEU A 323 27.36 13.10 18.78
N PRO A 324 26.22 12.55 19.24
CA PRO A 324 26.10 11.95 20.55
C PRO A 324 27.06 10.78 20.72
N TYR A 325 27.40 10.47 21.98
CA TYR A 325 28.17 9.28 22.31
C TYR A 325 27.49 8.00 21.78
N TRP A 326 28.30 7.10 21.26
CA TRP A 326 27.90 5.75 20.84
C TRP A 326 29.01 4.81 21.29
N ASP A 327 28.63 3.68 21.87
CA ASP A 327 29.52 2.67 22.43
C ASP A 327 30.10 1.71 21.36
N GLY A 328 29.65 1.82 20.11
CA GLY A 328 30.06 0.97 19.00
C GLY A 328 29.16 -0.25 18.79
N ASP A 329 28.12 -0.45 19.61
CA ASP A 329 27.16 -1.54 19.43
C ASP A 329 26.08 -1.14 18.40
N GLU A 330 26.03 -1.87 17.28
CA GLU A 330 25.06 -1.63 16.19
C GLU A 330 23.61 -1.74 16.67
N ASN A 331 23.30 -2.69 17.55
CA ASN A 331 21.94 -2.91 18.05
C ASN A 331 21.50 -1.77 18.95
N HIS A 332 22.38 -1.30 19.85
CA HIS A 332 22.09 -0.14 20.68
C HIS A 332 21.79 1.11 19.83
N LEU A 333 22.49 1.30 18.71
CA LEU A 333 22.25 2.41 17.79
C LEU A 333 20.88 2.30 17.12
N LEU A 334 20.56 1.12 16.56
CA LEU A 334 19.30 0.85 15.87
C LEU A 334 18.10 0.96 16.82
N ASP A 335 18.17 0.34 18.00
CA ASP A 335 17.10 0.36 18.99
C ASP A 335 16.87 1.78 19.53
N SER A 336 17.93 2.59 19.69
CA SER A 336 17.81 3.99 20.10
C SER A 336 17.20 4.90 19.02
N ALA A 337 17.35 4.52 17.74
CA ALA A 337 16.80 5.24 16.60
C ALA A 337 15.35 4.85 16.29
N GLY A 338 14.99 3.59 16.58
CA GLY A 338 13.67 3.02 16.34
C GLY A 338 12.57 3.56 17.27
N GLU A 339 11.35 3.04 17.07
CA GLU A 339 10.26 3.18 18.02
C GLU A 339 10.48 2.22 19.20
N ALA A 340 10.08 2.63 20.42
CA ALA A 340 10.07 1.71 21.55
C ALA A 340 9.12 0.55 21.21
N ARG A 341 9.67 -0.66 21.05
CA ARG A 341 8.87 -1.85 20.67
C ARG A 341 7.71 -2.02 21.66
N PRO A 342 6.44 -2.05 21.22
CA PRO A 342 5.37 -2.45 22.12
C PRO A 342 5.63 -3.89 22.58
N VAL A 343 5.50 -4.12 23.88
CA VAL A 343 5.65 -5.46 24.49
C VAL A 343 4.74 -6.42 23.72
N SER A 344 5.33 -7.45 23.12
CA SER A 344 4.63 -8.50 22.40
C SER A 344 3.49 -9.04 23.26
N VAL A 345 2.25 -8.87 22.80
CA VAL A 345 1.09 -9.49 23.45
C VAL A 345 1.18 -10.98 23.15
N GLU A 346 1.52 -11.78 24.17
CA GLU A 346 1.49 -13.24 24.07
C GLU A 346 0.12 -13.69 23.54
N PRO A 347 0.08 -14.71 22.66
CA PRO A 347 -1.18 -15.26 22.20
C PRO A 347 -1.96 -15.79 23.40
N MET A 348 -3.16 -15.23 23.62
CA MET A 348 -4.12 -15.73 24.61
C MET A 348 -4.31 -17.23 24.42
N SER A 349 -3.68 -18.02 25.28
CA SER A 349 -3.91 -19.45 25.35
C SER A 349 -5.34 -19.66 25.84
N GLY A 350 -6.21 -20.07 24.92
CA GLY A 350 -7.56 -20.49 25.24
C GLY A 350 -7.51 -21.73 26.13
N SER A 351 -7.58 -21.54 27.45
CA SER A 351 -7.89 -22.62 28.38
C SER A 351 -9.37 -22.96 28.23
N ALA A 352 -9.66 -23.95 27.39
CA ALA A 352 -10.88 -24.74 27.53
C ALA A 352 -10.81 -25.51 28.86
N LYS A 353 -11.76 -25.23 29.76
CA LYS A 353 -12.22 -26.15 30.78
C LYS A 353 -13.74 -26.11 30.85
#